data_AF-A0A962BHJ2-F1
#
_entry.id   AF-A0A962BHJ2-F1
#
_cell.length_a   1.000
_cell.length_b   1.000
_cell.length_c   1.000
_cell.angle_alpha   90.00
_cell.angle_beta   90.00
_cell.angle_gamma   90.00
#
_symmetry.space_group_name_H-M   'P 1'
#
loop_
_entity.id
_entity.type
_entity.pdbx_description
1 polymer ?
#
loop_
_entity_poly.entity_id
_entity_poly.type
_entity_poly.pdbx_seq_one_letter_code
_entity_poly.pdbx_strand_id
1 'polypeptide(L)'
;MNDFLEKLPQHSGKGALIAAGISWGMVAALGLFSVMQMQKLTDLRAELLQSEALKPMVPSISYMEIDKKELDSVVEDFKQVYPGINFTVAKGALTVQSRSTTDYAKFREALGHLVNAGAGWRVNVESLCVGRECKTNALEAKVKIQKLKIDKPSSSSTM
;
A
#
# COMPACT_ATOMS: atom_id res chain seq x y z
N MET A 1 47.20 24.47 29.14
CA MET A 1 46.50 25.29 28.12
C MET A 1 47.44 26.40 27.67
N ASN A 2 48.60 26.08 27.06
CA ASN A 2 49.58 27.05 26.53
C ASN A 2 50.65 26.41 25.62
N ASP A 3 50.77 25.07 25.60
CA ASP A 3 51.75 24.33 24.78
C ASP A 3 51.58 24.48 23.24
N PHE A 4 50.40 24.92 22.80
CA PHE A 4 50.09 25.16 21.39
C PHE A 4 50.50 26.57 20.93
N LEU A 5 50.57 27.54 21.86
CA LEU A 5 50.96 28.92 21.56
C LEU A 5 52.48 29.08 21.50
N GLU A 6 53.25 28.26 22.24
CA GLU A 6 54.72 28.29 22.24
C GLU A 6 55.37 27.65 21.00
N LYS A 7 54.62 26.85 20.22
CA LYS A 7 55.11 26.23 18.98
C LYS A 7 54.72 26.98 17.70
N LEU A 8 54.23 28.21 17.81
CA LEU A 8 54.02 29.03 16.62
C LEU A 8 55.37 29.54 16.09
N PRO A 9 55.77 29.19 14.86
CA PRO A 9 57.02 29.69 14.29
C PRO A 9 56.94 31.22 14.22
N GLN A 10 57.99 31.90 14.73
CA GLN A 10 58.18 33.36 14.67
C GLN A 10 58.23 33.93 13.23
N HIS A 11 58.03 33.08 12.22
CA HIS A 11 57.75 33.42 10.85
C HIS A 11 56.45 32.75 10.39
N SER A 12 55.34 33.01 11.08
CA SER A 12 54.02 32.83 10.47
C SER A 12 53.88 33.90 9.39
N GLY A 13 54.51 33.66 8.24
CA GLY A 13 54.50 34.57 7.10
C GLY A 13 53.07 34.92 6.76
N LYS A 14 52.83 36.15 6.27
CA LYS A 14 51.50 36.73 5.99
C LYS A 14 50.50 35.73 5.38
N GLY A 15 50.96 34.74 4.60
CA GLY A 15 50.15 33.63 4.08
C GLY A 15 49.46 32.73 5.12
N ALA A 16 50.05 32.44 6.28
CA ALA A 16 49.43 31.61 7.33
C ALA A 16 48.24 32.32 8.00
N LEU A 17 48.36 33.64 8.24
CA LEU A 17 47.28 34.47 8.77
C LEU A 17 46.13 34.63 7.75
N ILE A 18 46.46 34.80 6.46
CA ILE A 18 45.46 34.85 5.39
C ILE A 18 44.74 33.51 5.25
N ALA A 19 45.46 32.39 5.28
CA ALA A 19 44.88 31.05 5.20
C ALA A 19 43.96 30.74 6.39
N ALA A 20 44.33 31.16 7.60
CA ALA A 20 43.49 31.04 8.79
C ALA A 20 42.21 31.91 8.70
N GLY A 21 42.30 33.12 8.14
CA GLY A 21 41.13 33.96 7.91
C GLY A 21 40.14 33.35 6.93
N ILE A 22 40.65 32.77 5.83
CA ILE A 22 39.81 32.09 4.82
C ILE A 22 39.16 30.83 5.40
N SER A 23 39.90 30.04 6.20
CA SER A 23 39.33 28.82 6.80
C SER A 23 38.23 29.14 7.80
N TRP A 24 38.40 30.16 8.66
CA TRP A 24 37.34 30.62 9.56
C TRP A 24 36.13 31.18 8.80
N GLY A 25 36.36 31.91 7.71
CA GLY A 25 35.29 32.39 6.83
C GLY A 25 34.48 31.26 6.19
N MET A 26 35.14 30.21 5.69
CA MET A 26 34.47 29.03 5.14
C MET A 26 33.70 28.24 6.19
N VAL A 27 34.27 28.06 7.40
CA VAL A 27 33.58 27.37 8.50
C VAL A 27 32.33 28.15 8.92
N ALA A 28 32.40 29.48 9.02
CA ALA A 28 31.24 30.31 9.33
C ALA A 28 30.15 30.21 8.24
N ALA A 29 30.53 30.22 6.97
CA ALA A 29 29.60 30.08 5.85
C ALA A 29 28.91 28.70 5.82
N LEU A 30 29.67 27.62 6.04
CA LEU A 30 29.13 26.26 6.12
C LEU A 30 28.24 26.06 7.36
N GLY A 31 28.61 26.68 8.48
CA GLY A 31 27.80 26.71 9.70
C GLY A 31 26.46 27.41 9.48
N LEU A 32 26.46 28.56 8.80
CA LEU A 32 25.22 29.28 8.50
C LEU A 32 24.32 28.51 7.52
N PHE A 33 24.92 27.90 6.49
CA PHE A 33 24.18 27.04 5.56
C PHE A 33 23.55 25.83 6.26
N SER A 34 24.28 25.15 7.15
CA SER A 34 23.75 24.00 7.88
C SER A 34 22.62 24.38 8.84
N VAL A 35 22.72 25.54 9.51
CA VAL A 35 21.65 26.08 10.35
C VAL A 35 20.40 26.39 9.52
N MET A 36 20.54 27.02 8.35
CA MET A 36 19.40 27.29 7.46
C MET A 36 18.70 26.00 7.00
N GLN A 37 19.47 24.95 6.68
CA GLN A 37 18.89 23.66 6.30
C GLN A 37 18.19 22.98 7.50
N MET A 38 18.75 23.12 8.71
CA MET A 38 18.15 22.58 9.92
C MET A 38 16.84 23.27 10.28
N GLN A 39 16.73 24.59 10.08
CA GLN A 39 15.46 25.32 10.24
C GLN A 39 14.39 24.77 9.30
N LYS A 40 14.70 24.59 8.01
CA LYS A 40 13.75 24.00 7.04
C LYS A 40 13.30 22.60 7.43
N LEU A 41 14.19 21.75 7.94
CA LEU A 41 13.82 20.43 8.44
C LEU A 41 12.93 20.50 9.68
N THR A 42 13.13 21.51 10.52
CA THR A 42 12.31 21.73 11.72
C THR A 42 10.92 22.22 11.33
N ASP A 43 10.82 23.13 10.37
CA ASP A 43 9.55 23.62 9.81
C ASP A 43 8.78 22.50 9.12
N LEU A 44 9.44 21.67 8.30
CA LEU A 44 8.83 20.49 7.69
C LEU A 44 8.35 19.49 8.75
N ARG A 45 9.12 19.28 9.83
CA ARG A 45 8.65 18.46 10.95
C ARG A 45 7.43 19.07 11.63
N ALA A 46 7.40 20.37 11.85
CA ALA A 46 6.27 21.07 12.45
C ALA A 46 5.03 20.97 11.56
N GLU A 47 5.19 21.16 10.24
CA GLU A 47 4.13 21.02 9.24
C GLU A 47 3.63 19.57 9.14
N LEU A 48 4.51 18.58 9.23
CA LEU A 48 4.13 17.16 9.31
C LEU A 48 3.35 16.85 10.58
N LEU A 49 3.76 17.39 11.74
CA LEU A 49 3.05 17.20 13.00
C LEU A 49 1.67 17.87 12.98
N GLN A 50 1.56 19.08 12.42
CA GLN A 50 0.27 19.74 12.21
C GLN A 50 -0.61 18.97 11.21
N SER A 51 -0.01 18.45 10.14
CA SER A 51 -0.71 17.65 9.14
C SER A 51 -1.14 16.29 9.67
N GLU A 52 -0.36 15.66 10.55
CA GLU A 52 -0.73 14.42 11.24
C GLU A 52 -1.85 14.64 12.24
N ALA A 53 -1.88 15.77 12.94
CA ALA A 53 -3.01 16.16 13.80
C ALA A 53 -4.28 16.47 12.99
N LEU A 54 -4.14 16.91 11.74
CA LEU A 54 -5.24 17.19 10.82
C LEU A 54 -5.62 15.99 9.93
N LYS A 55 -4.89 14.86 9.98
CA LYS A 55 -5.34 13.65 9.29
C LYS A 55 -6.65 13.23 9.93
N PRO A 56 -7.79 13.28 9.21
CA PRO A 56 -9.04 12.81 9.76
C PRO A 56 -8.85 11.34 10.15
N MET A 57 -9.46 10.97 11.27
CA MET A 57 -9.43 9.62 11.81
C MET A 57 -10.17 8.69 10.86
N VAL A 58 -9.47 8.21 9.83
CA VAL A 58 -10.03 7.34 8.81
C VAL A 58 -10.00 5.90 9.32
N PRO A 59 -11.09 5.13 9.13
CA PRO A 59 -11.10 3.72 9.45
C PRO A 59 -10.06 2.99 8.60
N SER A 60 -9.25 2.16 9.24
CA SER A 60 -8.32 1.29 8.52
C SER A 60 -9.12 0.15 7.87
N ILE A 61 -9.02 0.03 6.56
CA ILE A 61 -9.63 -1.06 5.80
C ILE A 61 -8.59 -2.18 5.71
N SER A 62 -8.82 -3.30 6.40
CA SER A 62 -8.00 -4.50 6.30
C SER A 62 -8.74 -5.62 5.56
N TYR A 63 -7.99 -6.50 4.90
CA TYR A 63 -8.55 -7.62 4.14
C TYR A 63 -8.34 -8.91 4.93
N MET A 64 -9.43 -9.62 5.21
CA MET A 64 -9.39 -10.94 5.82
C MET A 64 -9.77 -12.02 4.81
N GLU A 65 -9.31 -13.23 5.06
CA GLU A 65 -9.78 -14.40 4.33
C GLU A 65 -11.26 -14.67 4.66
N ILE A 66 -12.04 -15.05 3.65
CA ILE A 66 -13.45 -15.40 3.81
C ILE A 66 -13.55 -16.81 4.39
N ASP A 67 -14.51 -17.03 5.28
CA ASP A 67 -14.81 -18.37 5.79
C ASP A 67 -15.31 -19.25 4.64
N LYS A 68 -14.69 -20.42 4.50
CA LYS A 68 -15.03 -21.39 3.46
C LYS A 68 -16.51 -21.78 3.48
N LYS A 69 -17.15 -21.84 4.66
CA LYS A 69 -18.57 -22.19 4.79
C LYS A 69 -19.50 -21.16 4.14
N GLU A 70 -19.16 -19.88 4.27
CA GLU A 70 -19.91 -18.76 3.69
C GLU A 70 -19.79 -18.75 2.16
N LEU A 71 -18.63 -19.17 1.64
CA LEU A 71 -18.41 -19.31 0.21
C LEU A 71 -19.08 -20.57 -0.37
N ASP A 72 -19.02 -21.69 0.35
CA ASP A 72 -19.62 -22.95 -0.08
C ASP A 72 -21.15 -22.83 -0.21
N SER A 73 -21.83 -22.13 0.72
CA SER A 73 -23.29 -21.90 0.62
C SER A 73 -23.68 -21.10 -0.62
N VAL A 74 -22.93 -20.03 -0.93
CA VAL A 74 -23.17 -19.22 -2.13
C VAL A 74 -22.95 -20.04 -3.40
N VAL A 75 -21.91 -20.89 -3.40
CA VAL A 75 -21.62 -21.76 -4.54
C VAL A 75 -22.71 -22.81 -4.76
N GLU A 76 -23.31 -23.34 -3.70
CA GLU A 76 -24.45 -24.25 -3.79
C GLU A 76 -25.67 -23.58 -4.43
N ASP A 77 -26.00 -22.36 -4.03
CA ASP A 77 -27.10 -21.58 -4.63
C ASP A 77 -26.82 -21.30 -6.12
N PHE A 78 -25.59 -20.93 -6.46
CA PHE A 78 -25.20 -20.61 -7.83
C PHE A 78 -25.26 -21.83 -8.76
N LYS A 79 -24.95 -23.02 -8.25
CA LYS A 79 -25.10 -24.27 -9.01
C LYS A 79 -26.55 -24.57 -9.36
N GLN A 80 -27.50 -24.19 -8.50
CA GLN A 80 -28.93 -24.35 -8.77
C GLN A 80 -29.44 -23.33 -9.79
N VAL A 81 -28.99 -22.07 -9.70
CA VAL A 81 -29.44 -20.98 -10.58
C VAL A 81 -28.81 -21.07 -11.98
N TYR A 82 -27.55 -21.51 -12.09
CA TYR A 82 -26.80 -21.53 -13.34
C TYR A 82 -26.40 -22.95 -13.78
N PRO A 83 -27.36 -23.76 -14.25
CA PRO A 83 -27.05 -25.10 -14.77
C PRO A 83 -26.14 -25.00 -16.00
N GLY A 84 -25.10 -25.83 -16.03
CA GLY A 84 -24.07 -25.84 -17.07
C GLY A 84 -22.81 -25.04 -16.73
N ILE A 85 -22.83 -24.26 -15.64
CA ILE A 85 -21.63 -23.58 -15.10
C ILE A 85 -21.09 -24.38 -13.91
N ASN A 86 -19.80 -24.70 -13.95
CA ASN A 86 -19.07 -25.38 -12.89
C ASN A 86 -18.38 -24.37 -11.99
N PHE A 87 -18.58 -24.52 -10.68
CA PHE A 87 -17.98 -23.69 -9.64
C PHE A 87 -17.09 -24.56 -8.75
N THR A 88 -15.80 -24.22 -8.66
CA THR A 88 -14.80 -24.95 -7.88
C THR A 88 -14.07 -23.99 -6.93
N VAL A 89 -14.09 -24.30 -5.63
CA VAL A 89 -13.44 -23.50 -4.58
C VAL A 89 -12.08 -24.11 -4.23
N ALA A 90 -11.01 -23.30 -4.29
CA ALA A 90 -9.66 -23.70 -3.86
C ALA A 90 -8.95 -22.54 -3.14
N LYS A 91 -8.63 -22.73 -1.86
CA LYS A 91 -7.80 -21.81 -1.03
C LYS A 91 -8.14 -20.31 -1.18
N GLY A 92 -9.42 -19.94 -1.02
CA GLY A 92 -9.87 -18.53 -1.11
C GLY A 92 -10.00 -17.98 -2.54
N ALA A 93 -9.78 -18.81 -3.56
CA ALA A 93 -10.11 -18.54 -4.94
C ALA A 93 -11.29 -19.40 -5.39
N LEU A 94 -12.18 -18.80 -6.18
CA LEU A 94 -13.28 -19.45 -6.86
C LEU A 94 -12.95 -19.52 -8.36
N THR A 95 -13.02 -20.71 -8.91
CA THR A 95 -12.91 -20.95 -10.35
C THR A 95 -14.29 -21.21 -10.91
N VAL A 96 -14.69 -20.42 -11.91
CA VAL A 96 -15.96 -20.53 -12.63
C VAL A 96 -15.66 -20.98 -14.04
N GLN A 97 -16.27 -22.07 -14.51
CA GLN A 97 -15.96 -22.69 -15.80
C GLN A 97 -17.22 -23.14 -16.54
N SER A 98 -17.19 -23.11 -17.88
CA SER A 98 -18.17 -23.83 -18.71
C SER A 98 -17.50 -24.48 -19.91
N ARG A 99 -18.03 -25.64 -20.33
CA ARG A 99 -17.58 -26.38 -21.50
C ARG A 99 -18.08 -25.80 -22.82
N SER A 100 -19.09 -24.93 -22.79
CA SER A 100 -19.68 -24.35 -24.01
C SER A 100 -19.62 -22.82 -24.01
N THR A 101 -19.30 -22.24 -25.16
CA THR A 101 -19.40 -20.78 -25.37
C THR A 101 -20.86 -20.30 -25.43
N THR A 102 -21.82 -21.21 -25.66
CA THR A 102 -23.25 -20.88 -25.63
C THR A 102 -23.73 -20.44 -24.25
N ASP A 103 -23.04 -20.85 -23.19
CA ASP A 103 -23.36 -20.45 -21.82
C ASP A 103 -22.74 -19.11 -21.41
N TYR A 104 -22.12 -18.37 -22.35
CA TYR A 104 -21.44 -17.11 -22.06
C TYR A 104 -22.32 -16.07 -21.35
N ALA A 105 -23.60 -15.97 -21.73
CA ALA A 105 -24.53 -15.05 -21.09
C ALA A 105 -24.71 -15.39 -19.59
N LYS A 106 -24.97 -16.65 -19.28
CA LYS A 106 -25.10 -17.17 -17.90
C LYS A 106 -23.80 -17.02 -17.12
N PHE A 107 -22.67 -17.33 -17.76
CA PHE A 107 -21.35 -17.19 -17.16
C PHE A 107 -21.04 -15.75 -16.74
N ARG A 108 -21.29 -14.78 -17.64
CA ARG A 108 -21.10 -13.36 -17.35
C ARG A 108 -22.01 -12.89 -16.22
N GLU A 109 -23.25 -13.34 -16.22
CA GLU A 109 -24.24 -12.99 -15.20
C GLU A 109 -23.88 -13.57 -13.83
N ALA A 110 -23.45 -14.83 -13.80
CA ALA A 110 -22.93 -15.47 -12.59
C ALA A 110 -21.74 -14.71 -12.01
N LEU A 111 -20.79 -14.24 -12.85
CA LEU A 111 -19.70 -13.39 -12.37
C LEU A 111 -20.20 -12.04 -11.82
N GLY A 112 -21.22 -11.45 -12.44
CA GLY A 112 -21.84 -10.21 -11.95
C GLY A 112 -22.52 -10.40 -10.58
N HIS A 113 -23.22 -11.52 -10.40
CA HIS A 113 -23.84 -11.85 -9.10
C HIS A 113 -22.79 -12.19 -8.05
N LEU A 114 -21.67 -12.83 -8.43
CA LEU A 114 -20.58 -13.15 -7.51
C LEU A 114 -19.97 -11.90 -6.87
N VAL A 115 -19.81 -10.81 -7.62
CA VAL A 115 -19.30 -9.53 -7.10
C VAL A 115 -20.23 -8.94 -6.03
N ASN A 116 -21.52 -9.27 -6.09
CA ASN A 116 -22.55 -8.78 -5.18
C ASN A 116 -23.02 -9.84 -4.17
N ALA A 117 -22.39 -11.01 -4.12
CA ALA A 117 -22.91 -12.16 -3.38
C ALA A 117 -22.78 -12.02 -1.85
N GLY A 118 -21.85 -11.19 -1.37
CA GLY A 118 -21.61 -11.04 0.07
C GLY A 118 -21.35 -9.60 0.50
N ALA A 119 -21.86 -9.26 1.67
CA ALA A 119 -21.65 -7.95 2.27
C ALA A 119 -20.18 -7.75 2.65
N GLY A 120 -19.57 -6.69 2.14
CA GLY A 120 -18.17 -6.37 2.39
C GLY A 120 -17.19 -7.30 1.67
N TRP A 121 -17.61 -8.00 0.62
CA TRP A 121 -16.68 -8.79 -0.18
C TRP A 121 -15.95 -7.91 -1.19
N ARG A 122 -14.64 -8.13 -1.31
CA ARG A 122 -13.83 -7.62 -2.40
C ARG A 122 -13.48 -8.79 -3.31
N VAL A 123 -13.96 -8.68 -4.55
CA VAL A 123 -13.78 -9.69 -5.59
C VAL A 123 -12.74 -9.19 -6.56
N ASN A 124 -11.68 -9.97 -6.79
CA ASN A 124 -10.60 -9.64 -7.72
C ASN A 124 -10.47 -10.73 -8.78
N VAL A 125 -10.43 -10.35 -10.05
CA VAL A 125 -10.32 -11.28 -11.16
C VAL A 125 -8.84 -11.55 -11.42
N GLU A 126 -8.38 -12.77 -11.16
CA GLU A 126 -6.99 -13.17 -11.40
C GLU A 126 -6.76 -13.55 -12.86
N SER A 127 -7.74 -14.23 -13.47
CA SER A 127 -7.70 -14.56 -14.89
C SER A 127 -9.09 -14.72 -15.45
N LEU A 128 -9.29 -14.30 -16.70
CA LEU A 128 -10.52 -14.48 -17.46
C LEU A 128 -10.14 -14.89 -18.88
N CYS A 129 -10.71 -15.98 -19.39
CA CYS A 129 -10.59 -16.36 -20.78
C CYS A 129 -11.96 -16.74 -21.35
N VAL A 130 -12.11 -16.56 -22.66
CA VAL A 130 -13.36 -16.82 -23.39
C VAL A 130 -13.02 -17.45 -24.73
N GLY A 131 -13.65 -18.58 -25.04
CA GLY A 131 -13.50 -19.29 -26.30
C GLY A 131 -12.10 -19.86 -26.50
N ARG A 132 -11.47 -19.47 -27.61
CA ARG A 132 -10.20 -20.06 -28.08
C ARG A 132 -8.99 -19.73 -27.18
N GLU A 133 -9.10 -18.70 -26.36
CA GLU A 133 -8.07 -18.32 -25.40
C GLU A 133 -8.00 -19.26 -24.19
N CYS A 134 -9.05 -20.04 -23.95
CA CYS A 134 -9.09 -21.00 -22.86
C CYS A 134 -8.46 -22.34 -23.25
N LYS A 135 -7.56 -22.85 -22.40
CA LYS A 135 -6.81 -24.09 -22.67
C LYS A 135 -7.60 -25.37 -22.43
N THR A 136 -8.52 -25.35 -21.48
CA THR A 136 -9.16 -26.58 -20.96
C THR A 136 -10.68 -26.59 -21.13
N ASN A 137 -11.32 -25.45 -20.89
CA ASN A 137 -12.76 -25.25 -21.01
C ASN A 137 -13.06 -24.20 -22.07
N ALA A 138 -14.31 -24.05 -22.51
CA ALA A 138 -14.67 -22.98 -23.44
C ALA A 138 -14.74 -21.61 -22.75
N LEU A 139 -15.04 -21.57 -21.46
CA LEU A 139 -15.11 -20.37 -20.63
C LEU A 139 -14.44 -20.66 -19.28
N GLU A 140 -13.59 -19.77 -18.80
CA GLU A 140 -12.98 -19.89 -17.47
C GLU A 140 -12.67 -18.52 -16.86
N ALA A 141 -13.00 -18.37 -15.58
CA ALA A 141 -12.60 -17.25 -14.74
C ALA A 141 -12.06 -17.78 -13.41
N LYS A 142 -10.97 -17.18 -12.94
CA LYS A 142 -10.44 -17.37 -11.59
C LYS A 142 -10.56 -16.08 -10.83
N VAL A 143 -11.18 -16.16 -9.67
CA VAL A 143 -11.59 -15.01 -8.90
C VAL A 143 -11.16 -15.20 -7.46
N LYS A 144 -10.41 -14.24 -6.92
CA LYS A 144 -10.02 -14.20 -5.52
C LYS A 144 -11.03 -13.37 -4.74
N ILE A 145 -11.53 -13.91 -3.63
CA ILE A 145 -12.58 -13.27 -2.84
C ILE A 145 -12.02 -13.01 -1.44
N GLN A 146 -12.12 -11.77 -0.97
CA GLN A 146 -11.62 -11.32 0.34
C GLN A 146 -12.71 -10.57 1.10
N LYS A 147 -12.71 -10.62 2.43
CA LYS A 147 -13.67 -9.86 3.25
C LYS A 147 -13.02 -8.57 3.73
N LEU A 148 -13.73 -7.46 3.59
CA LEU A 148 -13.36 -6.17 4.14
C LEU A 148 -13.64 -6.19 5.64
N LYS A 149 -12.61 -5.94 6.43
CA LYS A 149 -12.74 -5.61 7.84
C LYS A 149 -12.49 -4.10 7.99
N ILE A 150 -13.51 -3.42 8.47
CA ILE A 150 -13.45 -1.98 8.78
C ILE A 150 -13.19 -1.89 10.27
N ASP A 151 -11.95 -1.62 10.66
CA ASP A 151 -11.62 -1.35 12.05
C ASP A 151 -12.10 0.07 12.39
N LYS A 152 -13.10 0.17 13.28
CA LYS A 152 -13.50 1.47 13.84
C LYS A 152 -12.34 2.01 14.66
N PRO A 153 -12.01 3.30 14.54
CA PRO A 153 -10.99 3.88 15.39
C PRO A 153 -11.43 3.77 16.86
N SER A 154 -10.54 3.29 17.73
CA SER A 154 -10.78 3.34 19.16
C SER A 154 -10.82 4.79 19.57
N SER A 155 -11.94 5.23 20.13
CA SER A 155 -12.04 6.52 20.81
C SER A 155 -11.16 6.45 22.06
N SER A 156 -9.86 6.69 21.89
CA SER A 156 -8.98 7.13 22.97
C SER A 156 -9.23 8.62 23.22
N SER A 157 -10.47 8.97 23.52
CA SER A 157 -10.79 10.20 24.24
C SER A 157 -10.67 9.87 25.72
N THR A 158 -9.44 9.72 26.20
CA THR A 158 -9.15 9.77 27.62
C THR A 158 -8.45 11.09 27.86
N MET A 159 -9.24 12.00 28.43
CA MET A 159 -8.91 13.21 29.21
C MET A 159 -7.51 13.80 29.11
#